data_AF-A0A1Y6M2J8-F1
#
_entry.id   AF-A0A1Y6M2J8-F1
#
_cell.length_a   1.000
_cell.length_b   1.000
_cell.length_c   1.000
_cell.angle_alpha   90.00
_cell.angle_beta   90.00
_cell.angle_gamma   90.00
#
_symmetry.space_group_name_H-M   'P 1'
#
loop_
_entity.id
_entity.type
_entity.pdbx_description
1 polymer ?
#
loop_
_entity_poly.entity_id
_entity_poly.type
_entity_poly.pdbx_seq_one_letter_code
_entity_poly.pdbx_strand_id
1 'polypeptide(L)'
;MLSCLKTIFTCSAATKHDSVALLIGSPHSPGKPSMGLDILHIVPETGTREPPGCGIYAEDAFRRCRVVETKREQLGSITFAEGLGDSSYFFFQELADTAREMLQKEASEGVKGTLKRAPVPVDLLERVLRTVAMDGMFERNARKPSPEVVSVTYPIFVVHVERPRAGELFTIKERQRFLSTFG
;
A
#
# COMPACT_ATOMS: atom_id res chain seq x y z
N MET A 1 12.88 33.56 -41.62
CA MET A 1 12.18 32.40 -41.03
C MET A 1 13.17 31.58 -40.20
N LEU A 2 13.43 31.96 -38.93
CA LEU A 2 14.43 31.28 -38.08
C LEU A 2 14.13 31.55 -36.59
N SER A 3 12.93 31.18 -36.13
CA SER A 3 12.51 31.41 -34.73
C SER A 3 11.74 30.24 -34.12
N CYS A 4 11.99 29.01 -34.56
CA CYS A 4 11.22 27.84 -34.09
C CYS A 4 12.10 26.67 -33.63
N LEU A 5 13.14 26.90 -32.82
CA LEU A 5 13.95 25.81 -32.24
C LEU A 5 14.52 26.17 -30.85
N LYS A 6 13.68 26.65 -29.91
CA LYS A 6 14.10 26.83 -28.50
C LYS A 6 13.22 26.14 -27.46
N THR A 7 12.45 25.12 -27.86
CA THR A 7 11.53 24.42 -26.95
C THR A 7 11.67 22.90 -26.99
N ILE A 8 12.89 22.37 -27.08
CA ILE A 8 13.12 20.90 -27.10
C ILE A 8 13.89 20.39 -25.87
N PHE A 9 14.48 21.26 -25.04
CA PHE A 9 15.24 20.83 -23.86
C PHE A 9 14.80 21.46 -22.54
N THR A 10 13.49 21.47 -22.29
CA THR A 10 13.01 21.30 -20.92
C THR A 10 12.44 19.89 -20.85
N CYS A 11 13.32 18.89 -20.71
CA CYS A 11 12.95 17.70 -19.95
C CYS A 11 12.56 18.22 -18.57
N SER A 12 11.26 18.52 -18.39
CA SER A 12 10.67 18.64 -17.08
C SER A 12 11.11 17.38 -16.36
N ALA A 13 12.00 17.50 -15.38
CA ALA A 13 12.36 16.38 -14.52
C ALA A 13 11.05 15.72 -14.13
N ALA A 14 10.87 14.43 -14.45
CA ALA A 14 9.64 13.74 -14.14
C ALA A 14 9.38 13.99 -12.65
N THR A 15 8.29 14.70 -12.33
CA THR A 15 7.95 15.01 -10.95
C THR A 15 7.65 13.67 -10.30
N LYS A 16 8.58 13.17 -9.49
CA LYS A 16 8.40 11.95 -8.71
C LYS A 16 7.41 12.26 -7.60
N HIS A 17 6.48 11.34 -7.36
CA HIS A 17 5.42 11.52 -6.38
C HIS A 17 5.57 10.52 -5.25
N ASP A 18 6.06 11.00 -4.12
CA ASP A 18 6.30 10.17 -2.94
C ASP A 18 4.99 9.57 -2.41
N SER A 19 5.10 8.37 -1.84
CA SER A 19 4.02 7.69 -1.14
C SER A 19 4.55 6.64 -0.18
N VAL A 20 3.64 6.13 0.64
CA VAL A 20 3.89 5.09 1.61
C VAL A 20 2.78 4.04 1.54
N ALA A 21 3.15 2.77 1.73
CA ALA A 21 2.21 1.65 1.73
C ALA A 21 2.60 0.60 2.77
N LEU A 22 1.63 -0.22 3.14
CA LEU A 22 1.85 -1.42 3.94
C LEU A 22 1.96 -2.63 3.02
N LEU A 23 2.93 -3.49 3.30
CA LEU A 23 3.21 -4.69 2.54
C LEU A 23 3.18 -5.91 3.45
N ILE A 24 2.40 -6.93 3.10
CA ILE A 24 2.56 -8.27 3.67
C ILE A 24 3.56 -9.01 2.78
N GLY A 25 4.70 -9.41 3.34
CA GLY A 25 5.68 -10.21 2.61
C GLY A 25 5.41 -11.71 2.74
N SER A 26 6.01 -12.48 1.85
CA SER A 26 5.96 -13.94 1.87
C SER A 26 6.66 -14.47 3.13
N PRO A 27 6.22 -15.63 3.64
CA PRO A 27 6.87 -16.26 4.79
C PRO A 27 8.34 -16.45 4.50
N HIS A 28 9.16 -16.32 5.54
CA HIS A 28 10.60 -16.44 5.39
C HIS A 28 10.96 -17.82 4.81
N SER A 29 11.60 -17.81 3.65
CA SER A 29 12.18 -19.00 3.03
C SER A 29 13.69 -18.80 2.97
N PRO A 30 14.50 -19.67 3.60
CA PRO A 30 15.96 -19.53 3.60
C PRO A 30 16.50 -19.36 2.17
N GLY A 31 17.32 -18.33 1.97
CA GLY A 31 17.92 -18.03 0.66
C GLY A 31 17.01 -17.37 -0.36
N LYS A 32 15.77 -17.01 -0.01
CA LYS A 32 14.86 -16.24 -0.88
C LYS A 32 14.47 -14.90 -0.23
N PRO A 33 14.47 -13.79 -0.99
CA PRO A 33 13.91 -12.54 -0.49
C PRO A 33 12.41 -12.72 -0.23
N SER A 34 11.90 -12.07 0.83
CA SER A 34 10.46 -12.00 1.06
C SER A 34 9.80 -11.22 -0.07
N MET A 35 8.95 -11.90 -0.84
CA MET A 35 8.15 -11.31 -1.92
C MET A 35 6.85 -10.79 -1.31
N GLY A 36 6.51 -9.54 -1.53
CA GLY A 36 5.22 -8.93 -1.22
C GLY A 36 4.05 -9.74 -1.79
N LEU A 37 3.22 -10.26 -0.90
CA LEU A 37 2.00 -10.98 -1.22
C LEU A 37 0.83 -10.05 -1.45
N ASP A 38 0.73 -9.00 -0.65
CA ASP A 38 -0.39 -8.07 -0.69
C ASP A 38 0.07 -6.67 -0.30
N ILE A 39 -0.69 -5.68 -0.74
CA ILE A 39 -0.38 -4.27 -0.50
C ILE A 39 -1.62 -3.49 -0.08
N LEU A 40 -1.45 -2.67 0.95
CA LEU A 40 -2.39 -1.63 1.32
C LEU A 40 -1.75 -0.27 1.03
N HIS A 41 -2.31 0.43 0.05
CA HIS A 41 -1.91 1.80 -0.32
C HIS A 41 -3.13 2.72 -0.33
N ILE A 42 -2.95 3.90 0.26
CA ILE A 42 -3.90 5.02 0.16
C ILE A 42 -3.18 6.13 -0.58
N VAL A 43 -3.71 6.51 -1.73
CA VAL A 43 -3.09 7.53 -2.59
C VAL A 43 -3.11 8.90 -1.90
N PRO A 44 -1.97 9.54 -1.64
CA PRO A 44 -1.92 10.81 -0.89
C PRO A 44 -2.82 11.91 -1.48
N GLU A 45 -2.84 12.05 -2.81
CA GLU A 45 -3.56 13.16 -3.45
C GLU A 45 -5.07 12.98 -3.48
N THR A 46 -5.54 11.74 -3.45
CA THR A 46 -6.96 11.43 -3.67
C THR A 46 -7.60 10.71 -2.49
N GLY A 47 -6.82 10.19 -1.53
CA GLY A 47 -7.30 9.28 -0.50
C GLY A 47 -7.95 8.02 -1.07
N THR A 48 -7.68 7.68 -2.34
CA THR A 48 -8.22 6.48 -2.98
C THR A 48 -7.43 5.28 -2.48
N ARG A 49 -8.13 4.26 -2.00
CA ARG A 49 -7.54 3.00 -1.56
C ARG A 49 -7.27 2.09 -2.75
N GLU A 50 -6.13 1.42 -2.73
CA GLU A 50 -5.90 0.27 -3.59
C GLU A 50 -6.72 -0.93 -3.15
N PRO A 51 -7.45 -1.58 -4.07
CA PRO A 51 -8.17 -2.79 -3.72
C PRO A 51 -7.15 -3.87 -3.33
N PRO A 52 -7.26 -4.49 -2.13
CA PRO A 52 -6.36 -5.55 -1.72
C PRO A 52 -6.51 -6.78 -2.62
N GLY A 53 -5.48 -7.63 -2.64
CA GLY A 53 -5.57 -8.98 -3.22
C GLY A 53 -5.68 -9.05 -4.74
N CYS A 54 -4.74 -8.46 -5.48
CA CYS A 54 -4.71 -8.62 -6.95
C CYS A 54 -4.10 -9.93 -7.45
N GLY A 55 -3.66 -10.85 -6.57
CA GLY A 55 -2.99 -12.10 -6.97
C GLY A 55 -1.66 -11.90 -7.72
N ILE A 56 -1.16 -10.66 -7.75
CA ILE A 56 0.12 -10.26 -8.32
C ILE A 56 1.00 -9.88 -7.14
N TYR A 57 2.21 -10.45 -7.06
CA TYR A 57 3.18 -10.08 -6.05
C TYR A 57 3.43 -8.57 -6.10
N ALA A 58 3.48 -7.91 -4.94
CA ALA A 58 3.58 -6.46 -4.87
C ALA A 58 4.84 -5.93 -5.58
N GLU A 59 5.96 -6.65 -5.55
CA GLU A 59 7.17 -6.29 -6.30
C GLU A 59 6.96 -6.34 -7.81
N ASP A 60 6.18 -7.30 -8.30
CA ASP A 60 5.81 -7.37 -9.72
C ASP A 60 4.91 -6.20 -10.09
N ALA A 61 3.96 -5.84 -9.21
CA ALA A 61 3.10 -4.67 -9.40
C ALA A 61 3.94 -3.37 -9.44
N PHE A 62 4.87 -3.20 -8.51
CA PHE A 62 5.77 -2.04 -8.49
C PHE A 62 6.59 -1.94 -9.77
N ARG A 63 7.25 -3.03 -10.17
CA ARG A 63 8.08 -3.05 -11.39
C ARG A 63 7.26 -2.70 -12.63
N ARG A 64 6.08 -3.30 -12.80
CA ARG A 64 5.24 -3.09 -13.99
C ARG A 64 4.65 -1.69 -14.03
N CYS A 65 4.32 -1.12 -12.87
CA CYS A 65 3.79 0.24 -12.75
C CYS A 65 4.89 1.31 -12.62
N ARG A 66 6.17 0.94 -12.77
CA ARG A 66 7.32 1.86 -12.66
C ARG A 66 7.36 2.62 -11.33
N VAL A 67 6.90 1.97 -10.28
CA VAL A 67 6.98 2.43 -8.90
C VAL A 67 8.34 1.99 -8.36
N VAL A 68 9.08 2.92 -7.77
CA VAL A 68 10.41 2.63 -7.22
C VAL A 68 10.29 2.58 -5.71
N GLU A 69 10.60 1.43 -5.12
CA GLU A 69 10.75 1.31 -3.66
C GLU A 69 12.05 1.99 -3.22
N THR A 70 11.95 2.96 -2.30
CA THR A 70 13.09 3.74 -1.79
C THR A 70 13.50 3.32 -0.40
N LYS A 71 12.56 2.84 0.42
CA LYS A 71 12.82 2.35 1.77
C LYS A 71 11.83 1.24 2.14
N ARG A 72 12.29 0.24 2.89
CA ARG A 72 11.47 -0.82 3.49
C ARG A 72 11.86 -1.01 4.95
N GLU A 73 10.87 -1.05 5.83
CA GLU A 73 11.05 -1.24 7.27
C GLU A 73 10.06 -2.29 7.77
N GLN A 74 10.55 -3.33 8.45
CA GLN A 74 9.68 -4.36 9.03
C GLN A 74 9.06 -3.81 10.32
N LEU A 75 7.72 -3.84 10.40
CA LEU A 75 7.00 -3.46 11.61
C LEU A 75 6.83 -4.64 12.57
N GLY A 76 6.63 -5.83 12.03
CA GLY A 76 6.34 -7.02 12.81
C GLY A 76 5.91 -8.18 11.93
N SER A 77 5.18 -9.11 12.53
CA SER A 77 4.65 -10.27 11.84
C SER A 77 3.21 -10.54 12.28
N ILE A 78 2.43 -11.08 11.36
CA ILE A 78 1.03 -11.45 11.52
C ILE A 78 0.86 -12.92 11.22
N THR A 79 -0.02 -13.60 11.96
CA THR A 79 -0.36 -15.00 11.70
C THR A 79 -1.76 -15.11 11.10
N PHE A 80 -1.89 -15.86 10.00
CA PHE A 80 -3.16 -16.22 9.37
C PHE A 80 -3.43 -17.71 9.54
N ALA A 81 -4.68 -18.06 9.82
CA ALA A 81 -5.18 -19.43 9.90
C ALA A 81 -5.68 -19.85 8.51
N GLU A 82 -4.78 -20.40 7.68
CA GLU A 82 -5.09 -20.74 6.30
C GLU A 82 -6.19 -21.81 6.21
N GLY A 83 -7.17 -21.60 5.31
CA GLY A 83 -8.27 -22.54 5.06
C GLY A 83 -9.61 -22.20 5.71
N LEU A 84 -9.67 -21.22 6.62
CA LEU A 84 -10.93 -20.77 7.24
C LEU A 84 -11.45 -19.43 6.69
N GLY A 85 -11.02 -19.03 5.49
CA GLY A 85 -11.35 -17.72 4.91
C GLY A 85 -10.56 -16.57 5.53
N ASP A 86 -9.67 -16.86 6.47
CA ASP A 86 -8.75 -15.90 7.06
C ASP A 86 -7.60 -15.60 6.08
N SER A 87 -7.51 -14.34 5.65
CA SER A 87 -6.61 -13.95 4.56
C SER A 87 -6.08 -12.52 4.74
N SER A 88 -4.96 -12.23 4.07
CA SER A 88 -4.38 -10.89 3.98
C SER A 88 -5.39 -9.85 3.50
N TYR A 89 -6.29 -10.26 2.60
CA TYR A 89 -7.31 -9.41 2.00
C TYR A 89 -8.22 -8.77 3.07
N PHE A 90 -8.83 -9.59 3.92
CA PHE A 90 -9.75 -9.07 4.95
C PHE A 90 -9.03 -8.23 5.98
N PHE A 91 -7.83 -8.66 6.38
CA PHE A 91 -7.01 -7.89 7.31
C PHE A 91 -6.65 -6.51 6.76
N PHE A 92 -6.17 -6.41 5.51
CA PHE A 92 -5.88 -5.13 4.89
C PHE A 92 -7.12 -4.29 4.60
N GLN A 93 -8.27 -4.93 4.36
CA GLN A 93 -9.54 -4.21 4.27
C GLN A 93 -9.90 -3.52 5.60
N GLU A 94 -9.83 -4.24 6.72
CA GLU A 94 -10.08 -3.69 8.05
C GLU A 94 -9.11 -2.53 8.37
N LEU A 95 -7.80 -2.74 8.19
CA LEU A 95 -6.80 -1.70 8.41
C LEU A 95 -7.05 -0.44 7.60
N ALA A 96 -7.47 -0.60 6.34
CA ALA A 96 -7.70 0.53 5.47
C ALA A 96 -8.94 1.34 5.87
N ASP A 97 -9.98 0.67 6.34
CA ASP A 97 -11.19 1.32 6.83
C ASP A 97 -10.86 2.12 8.10
N THR A 98 -10.10 1.53 9.04
CA THR A 98 -9.61 2.23 10.24
C THR A 98 -8.69 3.41 9.89
N ALA A 99 -7.73 3.23 8.97
CA ALA A 99 -6.82 4.29 8.55
C ALA A 99 -7.59 5.48 7.95
N ARG A 100 -8.62 5.20 7.14
CA ARG A 100 -9.48 6.23 6.55
C ARG A 100 -10.23 7.01 7.62
N GLU A 101 -10.78 6.34 8.63
CA GLU A 101 -11.46 7.01 9.74
C GLU A 101 -10.50 7.91 10.53
N MET A 102 -9.28 7.43 10.81
CA MET A 102 -8.25 8.23 11.49
C MET A 102 -7.86 9.47 10.69
N LEU A 103 -7.62 9.32 9.39
CA LEU A 103 -7.32 10.45 8.50
C LEU A 103 -8.45 11.48 8.45
N GLN A 104 -9.71 11.02 8.49
CA GLN A 104 -10.87 11.92 8.53
C GLN A 104 -10.98 12.69 9.85
N LYS A 105 -10.68 12.04 10.98
CA LYS A 105 -10.66 12.69 12.30
C LYS A 105 -9.59 13.78 12.37
N GLU A 106 -8.35 13.45 11.96
CA GLU A 106 -7.22 14.40 11.88
C GLU A 106 -7.54 15.59 10.96
N ALA A 107 -8.17 15.35 9.82
CA ALA A 107 -8.59 16.42 8.91
C ALA A 107 -9.69 17.32 9.50
N SER A 108 -10.59 16.74 10.33
CA SER A 108 -11.70 17.46 10.96
C SER A 108 -11.25 18.29 12.16
N GLU A 109 -10.25 17.83 12.91
CA GLU A 109 -9.65 18.57 14.03
C GLU A 109 -8.80 19.76 13.54
N GLY A 110 -8.28 19.71 12.30
CA GLY A 110 -7.46 20.76 11.70
C GLY A 110 -8.22 21.88 10.98
N VAL A 111 -9.50 21.73 10.60
CA VAL A 111 -10.20 22.68 9.71
C VAL A 111 -11.65 22.93 10.12
N LYS A 112 -11.94 24.14 10.68
CA LYS A 112 -13.29 24.72 10.67
C LYS A 112 -13.65 25.15 9.25
N GLY A 113 -14.22 24.26 8.44
CA GLY A 113 -14.68 24.62 7.09
C GLY A 113 -14.79 23.43 6.16
N THR A 114 -15.80 23.48 5.28
CA THR A 114 -16.20 22.44 4.32
C THR A 114 -15.03 21.74 3.61
N LEU A 115 -14.93 20.42 3.83
CA LEU A 115 -13.90 19.51 3.35
C LEU A 115 -13.79 19.49 1.81
N LYS A 116 -12.93 20.34 1.25
CA LYS A 116 -12.25 19.98 0.00
C LYS A 116 -11.22 18.92 0.35
N ARG A 117 -11.25 17.81 -0.38
CA ARG A 117 -10.37 16.64 -0.30
C ARG A 117 -8.92 17.07 -0.56
N ALA A 118 -8.29 17.64 0.47
CA ALA A 118 -6.92 18.11 0.41
C ALA A 118 -5.97 16.90 0.32
N PRO A 119 -4.83 17.02 -0.38
CA PRO A 119 -3.80 16.00 -0.36
C PRO A 119 -3.39 15.69 1.08
N VAL A 120 -3.32 14.41 1.42
CA VAL A 120 -2.84 13.95 2.72
C VAL A 120 -1.31 14.04 2.70
N PRO A 121 -0.67 14.72 3.68
CA PRO A 121 0.78 14.71 3.81
C PRO A 121 1.31 13.28 3.98
N VAL A 122 2.40 12.93 3.28
CA VAL A 122 2.98 11.58 3.32
C VAL A 122 3.38 11.18 4.75
N ASP A 123 3.91 12.11 5.55
CA ASP A 123 4.29 11.87 6.95
C ASP A 123 3.09 11.50 7.82
N LEU A 124 1.95 12.16 7.62
CA LEU A 124 0.71 11.86 8.32
C LEU A 124 0.18 10.48 7.90
N LEU A 125 0.23 10.19 6.60
CA LEU A 125 -0.18 8.89 6.08
C LEU A 125 0.69 7.77 6.64
N GLU A 126 2.01 7.94 6.69
CA GLU A 126 2.93 6.96 7.28
C GLU A 126 2.61 6.73 8.75
N ARG A 127 2.42 7.81 9.51
CA ARG A 127 2.06 7.73 10.94
C ARG A 127 0.78 6.91 11.14
N VAL A 128 -0.28 7.23 10.40
CA VAL A 128 -1.56 6.51 10.49
C VAL A 128 -1.39 5.05 10.09
N LEU A 129 -0.75 4.76 8.96
CA LEU A 129 -0.54 3.38 8.49
C LEU A 129 0.29 2.56 9.48
N ARG A 130 1.33 3.13 10.07
CA ARG A 130 2.11 2.48 11.13
C ARG A 130 1.25 2.15 12.34
N THR A 131 0.49 3.12 12.85
CA THR A 131 -0.39 2.93 14.02
C THR A 131 -1.39 1.81 13.76
N VAL A 132 -2.16 1.88 12.67
CA VAL A 132 -3.19 0.85 12.41
C VAL A 132 -2.58 -0.52 12.18
N ALA A 133 -1.42 -0.61 11.53
CA ALA A 133 -0.75 -1.89 11.31
C ALA A 133 -0.30 -2.51 12.63
N MET A 134 0.30 -1.71 13.52
CA MET A 134 0.74 -2.18 14.83
C MET A 134 -0.43 -2.64 15.70
N ASP A 135 -1.49 -1.82 15.78
CA ASP A 135 -2.67 -2.13 16.57
C ASP A 135 -3.39 -3.38 16.02
N GLY A 136 -3.59 -3.43 14.70
CA GLY A 136 -4.21 -4.59 14.05
C GLY A 136 -3.38 -5.87 14.18
N MET A 137 -2.04 -5.79 14.11
CA MET A 137 -1.18 -6.94 14.42
C MET A 137 -1.32 -7.39 15.88
N PHE A 138 -1.34 -6.44 16.82
CA PHE A 138 -1.46 -6.73 18.24
C PHE A 138 -2.78 -7.42 18.57
N GLU A 139 -3.91 -6.82 18.16
CA GLU A 139 -5.25 -7.37 18.38
C GLU A 139 -5.42 -8.75 17.78
N ARG A 140 -4.84 -8.95 16.60
CA ARG A 140 -4.96 -10.22 15.88
C ARG A 140 -4.07 -11.30 16.46
N ASN A 141 -2.82 -11.01 16.79
CA ASN A 141 -1.91 -11.97 17.41
C ASN A 141 -2.35 -12.33 18.84
N ALA A 142 -3.16 -11.50 19.49
CA ALA A 142 -3.81 -11.83 20.76
C ALA A 142 -4.93 -12.88 20.61
N ARG A 143 -5.48 -13.08 19.41
CA ARG A 143 -6.47 -14.14 19.15
C ARG A 143 -5.74 -15.49 19.17
N LYS A 144 -6.14 -16.39 20.09
CA LYS A 144 -5.55 -17.72 20.18
C LYS A 144 -5.81 -18.48 18.87
N PRO A 145 -4.78 -18.98 18.16
CA PRO A 145 -4.98 -19.84 17.01
C PRO A 145 -5.73 -21.10 17.44
N SER A 146 -6.65 -21.57 16.60
CA SER A 146 -7.20 -22.91 16.77
C SER A 146 -6.07 -23.92 16.54
N PRO A 147 -5.86 -24.91 17.43
CA PRO A 147 -4.81 -25.92 17.25
C PRO A 147 -5.02 -26.81 16.02
N GLU A 148 -6.23 -26.81 15.44
CA GLU A 148 -6.61 -27.63 14.30
C GLU A 148 -6.30 -26.98 12.94
N VAL A 149 -5.86 -25.72 12.91
CA VAL A 149 -5.72 -24.95 11.66
C VAL A 149 -4.26 -24.62 11.38
N VAL A 150 -3.83 -24.88 10.15
CA VAL A 150 -2.49 -24.53 9.68
C VAL A 150 -2.33 -23.01 9.77
N SER A 151 -1.43 -22.58 10.63
CA SER A 151 -1.15 -21.16 10.87
C SER A 151 0.15 -20.79 10.17
N VAL A 152 0.11 -19.74 9.35
CA VAL A 152 1.29 -19.24 8.64
C VAL A 152 1.56 -17.80 9.07
N THR A 153 2.82 -17.53 9.42
CA THR A 153 3.27 -16.22 9.87
C THR A 153 3.92 -15.45 8.74
N TYR A 154 3.48 -14.22 8.54
CA TYR A 154 3.89 -13.34 7.46
C TYR A 154 4.47 -12.04 8.03
N PRO A 155 5.62 -11.55 7.55
CA PRO A 155 6.13 -10.25 7.94
C PRO A 155 5.29 -9.11 7.33
N ILE A 156 5.08 -8.05 8.11
CA ILE A 156 4.47 -6.80 7.64
C ILE A 156 5.55 -5.71 7.59
N PHE A 157 5.58 -4.98 6.49
CA PHE A 157 6.50 -3.89 6.24
C PHE A 157 5.75 -2.59 5.96
N VAL A 158 6.38 -1.47 6.31
CA VAL A 158 6.11 -0.17 5.71
C VAL A 158 7.11 0.04 4.60
N VAL A 159 6.61 0.37 3.41
CA VAL A 159 7.42 0.67 2.23
C VAL A 159 7.19 2.10 1.78
N HIS A 160 8.27 2.82 1.54
CA HIS A 160 8.27 4.12 0.88
C HIS A 160 8.53 3.92 -0.59
N VAL A 161 7.78 4.63 -1.42
CA VAL A 161 7.85 4.48 -2.86
C VAL A 161 7.76 5.82 -3.59
N GLU A 162 8.41 5.89 -4.74
CA GLU A 162 8.25 6.96 -5.71
C GLU A 162 7.29 6.49 -6.83
N ARG A 163 6.21 7.24 -7.04
CA ARG A 163 5.27 7.01 -8.14
C ARG A 163 5.63 7.85 -9.36
N PRO A 164 5.34 7.34 -10.57
CA PRO A 164 5.56 8.09 -11.80
C PRO A 164 4.53 9.22 -12.00
N ARG A 165 3.34 9.15 -11.37
CA ARG A 165 2.29 10.18 -11.46
C ARG A 165 1.51 10.30 -10.14
N ALA A 166 1.09 11.52 -9.83
CA ALA A 166 0.10 11.78 -8.79
C ALA A 166 -1.20 11.02 -9.08
N GLY A 167 -1.89 10.56 -8.04
CA GLY A 167 -3.14 9.83 -8.20
C GLY A 167 -3.00 8.36 -8.63
N GLU A 168 -1.80 7.91 -9.02
CA GLU A 168 -1.62 6.57 -9.60
C GLU A 168 -1.61 5.47 -8.53
N LEU A 169 -2.32 4.38 -8.84
CA LEU A 169 -2.44 3.17 -8.03
C LEU A 169 -1.49 2.10 -8.61
N PHE A 170 -0.80 1.37 -7.74
CA PHE A 170 0.19 0.35 -8.03
C PHE A 170 -0.41 -0.90 -8.67
N THR A 171 -1.65 -1.25 -8.33
CA THR A 171 -2.20 -2.56 -8.68
C THR A 171 -3.34 -2.54 -9.70
N ILE A 172 -4.04 -1.42 -9.91
CA ILE A 172 -5.27 -1.41 -10.73
C ILE A 172 -5.03 -1.70 -12.22
N LYS A 173 -3.99 -1.10 -12.83
CA LYS A 173 -3.68 -1.35 -14.25
C LYS A 173 -3.33 -2.81 -14.51
N GLU A 174 -2.56 -3.40 -13.60
CA GLU A 174 -2.15 -4.79 -13.70
C GLU A 174 -3.27 -5.76 -13.36
N ARG A 175 -4.16 -5.41 -12.42
CA ARG A 175 -5.40 -6.16 -12.17
C ARG A 175 -6.28 -6.21 -13.41
N GLN A 176 -6.52 -5.06 -14.06
CA GLN A 176 -7.31 -4.99 -15.28
C GLN A 176 -6.69 -5.83 -16.39
N ARG A 177 -5.35 -5.77 -16.54
CA ARG A 177 -4.62 -6.58 -17.52
C ARG A 177 -4.65 -8.07 -17.21
N PHE A 178 -4.52 -8.46 -15.95
CA PHE A 178 -4.63 -9.85 -15.52
C PHE A 178 -6.04 -10.40 -15.82
N LEU A 179 -7.07 -9.67 -15.38
CA LEU A 179 -8.47 -10.04 -15.64
C LEU A 179 -8.79 -10.06 -17.14
N SER A 180 -8.20 -9.19 -17.96
CA SER A 180 -8.42 -9.21 -19.41
C SER A 180 -7.66 -10.31 -20.16
N THR A 181 -6.62 -10.88 -19.55
CA THR A 181 -5.78 -11.91 -20.18
C THR A 181 -6.24 -13.32 -19.79
N PHE A 182 -6.83 -13.47 -18.60
CA PHE A 182 -7.19 -14.76 -18.02
C PHE A 182 -8.68 -14.88 -17.61
N GLY A 183 -9.50 -13.85 -17.85
CA GLY A 183 -10.93 -13.81 -17.56
C GLY A 183 -11.81 -14.08 -18.77
#